data_AF-A0A820DN55-F1
#
_entry.id   AF-A0A820DN55-F1
#
_cell.length_a   1.000
_cell.length_b   1.000
_cell.length_c   1.000
_cell.angle_alpha   90.00
_cell.angle_beta   90.00
_cell.angle_gamma   90.00
#
_symmetry.space_group_name_H-M   'P 1'
#
loop_
_entity.id
_entity.type
_entity.pdbx_description
1 polymer ?
#
loop_
_entity_poly.entity_id
_entity_poly.type
_entity_poly.pdbx_seq_one_letter_code
_entity_poly.pdbx_strand_id
1 'polypeptide(L)' 'MYDQLRSIELSICAIVDMHGANVIRTWTRLASVAIIGSTQIIILHPVDWPIDSTIVITTIGNYL' A
#
# COMPACT_ATOMS: atom_id res chain seq x y z
N MET A 1 52.86 18.40 15.98
CA MET A 1 51.63 19.21 16.04
C MET A 1 50.83 18.91 14.78
N TYR A 2 50.27 17.70 14.72
CA TYR A 2 49.44 17.18 13.63
C TYR A 2 48.14 16.76 14.29
N ASP A 3 47.05 17.43 13.95
CA ASP A 3 45.68 16.89 13.95
C ASP A 3 44.71 18.06 13.91
N GLN A 4 44.22 18.38 12.71
CA GLN A 4 42.88 18.97 12.49
C GLN A 4 42.48 18.73 11.03
N LEU A 5 42.40 17.46 10.63
CA LEU A 5 41.54 17.10 9.51
C LEU A 5 40.14 16.93 10.09
N ARG A 6 39.34 18.00 10.03
CA ARG A 6 37.92 17.93 10.36
C ARG A 6 37.28 16.94 9.40
N SER A 7 36.87 15.78 9.93
CA SER A 7 36.07 14.80 9.21
C SER A 7 34.81 15.49 8.72
N ILE A 8 34.71 15.73 7.41
CA ILE A 8 33.45 16.09 6.77
C ILE A 8 32.70 14.77 6.63
N GLU A 9 31.87 14.49 7.63
CA GLU A 9 30.85 13.45 7.58
C GLU A 9 29.83 13.89 6.53
N LEU A 10 30.07 13.50 5.27
CA LEU A 10 29.13 13.69 4.18
C LEU A 10 28.00 12.66 4.37
N SER A 11 27.04 12.97 5.24
CA SER A 11 25.83 12.17 5.38
C SER A 11 25.07 12.17 4.06
N ILE A 12 25.22 11.09 3.30
CA ILE A 12 24.40 10.83 2.12
C ILE A 12 23.00 10.48 2.61
N CYS A 13 22.05 11.40 2.37
CA CYS A 13 20.64 11.12 2.39
C CYS A 13 20.22 10.94 0.92
N ALA A 14 20.28 9.71 0.42
CA ALA A 14 19.75 9.43 -0.91
C ALA A 14 18.22 9.36 -0.83
N ILE A 15 17.54 10.00 -1.78
CA ILE A 15 16.09 9.94 -1.92
C ILE A 15 15.75 8.67 -2.70
N VAL A 16 14.88 7.84 -2.15
CA VAL A 16 14.28 6.72 -2.88
C VAL A 16 13.01 7.23 -3.55
N ASP A 17 12.99 7.19 -4.88
CA ASP A 17 11.80 7.48 -5.68
C ASP A 17 11.17 6.15 -6.14
N MET A 18 9.93 5.90 -5.72
CA MET A 18 9.17 4.71 -6.07
C MET A 18 8.00 5.10 -6.98
N HIS A 19 8.14 4.82 -8.27
CA HIS A 19 7.06 4.98 -9.24
C HIS A 19 6.24 3.69 -9.34
N GLY A 20 5.28 3.53 -8.42
CA GLY A 20 4.23 2.54 -8.60
C GLY A 20 3.26 2.96 -9.71
N ALA A 21 2.60 1.99 -10.34
CA ALA A 21 1.44 2.29 -11.16
C ALA A 21 0.39 3.00 -10.29
N ASN A 22 -0.19 4.10 -10.79
CA ASN A 22 -1.18 4.85 -10.03
C ASN A 22 -2.47 4.04 -9.91
N VAL A 23 -2.85 3.71 -8.67
CA VAL A 23 -4.13 3.09 -8.33
C VAL A 23 -4.76 3.97 -7.26
N ILE A 24 -5.93 4.54 -7.55
CA ILE A 24 -6.62 5.50 -6.68
C ILE A 24 -6.94 4.88 -5.31
N ARG A 25 -7.29 3.59 -5.27
CA ARG A 25 -7.51 2.85 -4.01
C ARG A 25 -6.95 1.43 -4.07
N THR A 26 -5.99 1.12 -3.22
CA THR A 26 -5.43 -0.24 -3.10
C THR A 26 -6.21 -1.15 -2.16
N TRP A 27 -7.06 -0.59 -1.29
CA TRP A 27 -7.90 -1.35 -0.36
C TRP A 27 -9.28 -0.71 -0.17
N THR A 28 -10.28 -1.53 0.13
CA THR A 28 -11.64 -1.08 0.46
C THR A 28 -12.34 -2.13 1.33
N ARG A 29 -13.48 -1.76 1.92
CA ARG A 29 -14.32 -2.68 2.70
C ARG A 29 -15.41 -3.27 1.82
N LEU A 30 -15.88 -4.46 2.20
CA LEU A 30 -17.14 -4.99 1.66
C LEU A 30 -18.29 -4.08 2.14
N ALA A 31 -19.15 -3.67 1.20
CA ALA A 31 -20.35 -2.90 1.50
C ALA A 31 -21.44 -3.77 2.13
N SER A 32 -21.48 -5.05 1.77
CA SER A 32 -22.49 -6.00 2.23
C SER A 32 -21.92 -7.41 2.38
N VAL A 33 -22.61 -8.23 3.16
CA VAL A 33 -22.33 -9.67 3.27
C VAL A 33 -22.72 -10.36 1.96
N ALA A 34 -21.81 -11.18 1.42
CA ALA A 34 -22.12 -12.04 0.28
C ALA A 34 -22.83 -13.32 0.77
N ILE A 35 -23.85 -13.74 0.03
CA ILE A 35 -24.55 -15.01 0.28
C ILE A 35 -23.74 -16.21 -0.24
N ILE A 36 -24.05 -17.40 0.27
CA ILE A 36 -23.42 -18.64 -0.20
C ILE A 36 -23.69 -18.83 -1.69
N GLY A 37 -22.64 -19.13 -2.45
CA GLY A 37 -22.71 -19.28 -3.91
C GLY A 37 -22.63 -17.97 -4.69
N SER A 38 -22.46 -16.82 -4.03
CA SER A 38 -22.22 -15.55 -4.74
C SER A 38 -20.92 -15.58 -5.53
N THR A 39 -20.98 -15.14 -6.78
CA THR A 39 -19.82 -14.92 -7.65
C THR A 39 -19.40 -13.45 -7.69
N GLN A 40 -20.09 -12.59 -6.94
CA GLN A 40 -19.90 -11.15 -6.92
C GLN A 40 -19.74 -10.65 -5.48
N ILE A 41 -18.98 -9.56 -5.33
CA ILE A 41 -18.83 -8.81 -4.09
C ILE A 41 -19.22 -7.35 -4.33
N ILE A 42 -19.81 -6.72 -3.32
CA ILE A 42 -20.16 -5.30 -3.34
C ILE A 42 -19.15 -4.56 -2.46
N ILE A 43 -18.52 -3.55 -3.01
CA ILE A 43 -17.47 -2.75 -2.35
C ILE A 43 -18.02 -1.39 -1.90
N LEU A 44 -17.53 -0.91 -0.75
CA LEU A 44 -18.04 0.32 -0.11
C LEU A 44 -17.68 1.59 -0.88
N HIS A 45 -16.49 1.60 -1.48
CA HIS A 45 -15.99 2.74 -2.26
C HIS A 45 -15.64 2.27 -3.68
N PRO A 46 -15.80 3.13 -4.69
CA PRO A 46 -15.39 2.80 -6.05
C PRO A 46 -13.87 2.58 -6.12
N VAL A 47 -13.45 1.66 -6.98
CA VAL A 47 -12.04 1.30 -7.20
C VAL A 47 -11.73 1.28 -8.70
N ASP A 48 -10.45 1.41 -9.02
CA ASP A 48 -9.88 1.48 -10.36
C ASP A 48 -8.86 0.36 -10.61
N TRP A 49 -9.06 -0.79 -9.97
CA TRP A 49 -8.16 -1.94 -10.14
C TRP A 49 -8.14 -2.39 -11.60
N PRO A 50 -6.95 -2.50 -12.23
CA PRO A 50 -6.86 -2.94 -13.61
C PRO A 50 -7.37 -4.37 -13.77
N ILE A 51 -7.80 -4.72 -14.98
CA ILE A 51 -8.09 -6.10 -15.36
C ILE A 51 -6.87 -6.97 -15.04
N ASP A 52 -7.12 -8.23 -14.64
CA ASP A 52 -6.13 -9.20 -14.16
C ASP A 52 -5.49 -8.89 -12.80
N SER A 53 -6.02 -7.90 -12.05
CA SER A 53 -5.63 -7.69 -10.65
C SER A 53 -6.03 -8.86 -9.76
N THR A 54 -5.10 -9.29 -8.91
CA THR A 54 -5.41 -10.25 -7.85
C THR A 54 -6.11 -9.55 -6.69
N ILE A 55 -7.34 -9.97 -6.40
CA ILE A 55 -8.11 -9.46 -5.26
C ILE A 55 -7.91 -10.41 -4.08
N VAL A 56 -7.39 -9.87 -2.97
CA VAL A 56 -7.22 -10.61 -1.72
C VAL A 56 -8.25 -10.11 -0.70
N ILE A 57 -9.08 -11.02 -0.18
CA ILE A 57 -10.06 -10.72 0.85
C ILE A 57 -9.51 -11.19 2.19
N THR A 58 -9.43 -10.28 3.15
CA THR A 58 -8.93 -10.58 4.50
C THR A 58 -9.93 -10.13 5.56
N THR A 59 -9.86 -10.77 6.73
CA THR A 59 -10.49 -10.24 7.93
C THR A 59 -9.59 -9.15 8.51
N ILE A 60 -10.16 -8.00 8.87
CA ILE A 60 -9.42 -7.05 9.70
C ILE A 60 -9.32 -7.62 11.12
N GLY A 61 -8.11 -7.62 11.68
CA GLY A 61 -7.94 -7.85 13.11
C GLY A 61 -8.49 -6.65 13.86
N ASN A 62 -9.66 -6.78 14.48
CA ASN A 62 -10.07 -5.84 15.52
C ASN A 62 -9.24 -6.16 16.76
N TYR A 63 -8.10 -5.48 16.92
CA TYR A 63 -7.44 -5.40 18.21
C TYR A 63 -8.28 -4.42 19.05
N LEU A 64 -9.07 -4.97 19.98
CA LEU A 64 -9.76 -4.21 21.03
C LEU A 64 -8.76 -3.78 22.10
#